data_AF-A0A3A8F7V4-F1
#
_entry.id   AF-A0A3A8F7V4-F1
#
_cell.length_a   1.000
_cell.length_b   1.000
_cell.length_c   1.000
_cell.angle_alpha   90.00
_cell.angle_beta   90.00
_cell.angle_gamma   90.00
#
_symmetry.space_group_name_H-M   'P 1'
#
loop_
_entity.id
_entity.type
_entity.pdbx_description
1 polymer ?
#
loop_
_entity_poly.entity_id
_entity_poly.type
_entity_poly.pdbx_seq_one_letter_code
_entity_poly.pdbx_strand_id
1 'polypeptide(L)'
;MNLNDPKIVVAIENAVCNQLEASGITADPFRLDGEKIIDVIMQQLEGFVLVPRELAENIAIQLAESEFKKSETIFNSSYRDYSIDAKNNLKQKWIEQKARCIVVDYKTLIGKAQEYGHD
;
A
#
# COMPACT_ATOMS: atom_id res chain seq x y z
N MET A 1 5.97 8.93 5.80
CA MET A 1 5.57 10.32 5.55
C MET A 1 5.55 11.04 6.89
N ASN A 2 6.06 12.27 6.98
CA ASN A 2 6.03 13.05 8.22
C ASN A 2 4.80 13.96 8.19
N LEU A 3 3.74 13.63 8.92
CA LEU A 3 2.48 14.38 8.91
C LEU A 3 2.61 15.78 9.51
N ASN A 4 3.64 16.01 10.32
CA ASN A 4 3.96 17.32 10.90
C ASN A 4 4.82 18.19 9.94
N ASP A 5 5.01 17.77 8.69
CA ASP A 5 5.62 18.64 7.68
C ASP A 5 4.73 19.88 7.48
N PRO A 6 5.27 21.11 7.56
CA PRO A 6 4.49 22.33 7.42
C PRO A 6 3.62 22.38 6.14
N LYS A 7 4.06 21.74 5.04
CA LYS A 7 3.27 21.67 3.81
C LYS A 7 2.04 20.78 3.96
N ILE A 8 2.16 19.70 4.73
CA ILE A 8 1.05 18.78 5.01
C ILE A 8 0.06 19.46 5.96
N VAL A 9 0.55 20.14 7.01
CA VAL A 9 -0.28 20.92 7.94
C VAL A 9 -1.16 21.93 7.20
N VAL A 10 -0.54 22.78 6.36
CA VAL A 10 -1.25 23.80 5.57
C VAL A 10 -2.21 23.17 4.56
N ALA A 11 -1.86 22.02 3.95
CA ALA A 11 -2.75 21.33 3.02
C ALA A 11 -4.01 20.79 3.73
N ILE A 12 -3.88 20.29 4.95
CA ILE A 12 -5.00 19.82 5.77
C ILE A 12 -5.90 20.99 6.17
N GLU A 13 -5.33 22.10 6.64
CA GLU A 13 -6.09 23.31 7.00
C GLU A 13 -6.93 23.81 5.82
N ASN A 14 -6.31 23.95 4.64
CA ASN A 14 -7.01 24.37 3.42
C ASN A 14 -8.13 23.39 3.02
N ALA A 15 -7.90 22.08 3.14
CA ALA A 15 -8.91 21.08 2.82
C ALA A 15 -10.13 21.17 3.76
N VAL A 16 -9.90 21.38 5.06
CA VAL A 16 -10.97 21.55 6.05
C VAL A 16 -11.74 22.86 5.82
N CYS A 17 -11.05 23.97 5.54
CA CYS A 17 -11.69 25.23 5.17
C CYS A 17 -12.62 25.06 3.95
N ASN A 18 -12.13 24.41 2.88
CA ASN A 18 -12.93 24.17 1.68
C ASN A 18 -14.20 23.32 1.98
N GLN A 19 -14.12 22.35 2.90
CA GLN A 19 -15.28 21.55 3.30
C GLN A 19 -16.29 22.33 4.15
N LEU A 20 -15.82 23.19 5.04
CA LEU A 20 -16.68 24.07 5.84
C LEU A 20 -17.43 25.06 4.95
N GLU A 21 -16.73 25.68 4.00
CA GLU A 21 -17.33 26.57 3.00
C GLU A 21 -18.37 25.85 2.14
N ALA A 22 -18.06 24.64 1.66
CA ALA A 22 -19.01 23.80 0.92
C ALA A 22 -20.26 23.43 1.73
N SER A 23 -20.15 23.40 3.06
CA SER A 23 -21.26 23.14 4.00
C SER A 23 -22.05 24.39 4.36
N GLY A 24 -21.75 25.55 3.74
CA GLY A 24 -22.42 26.82 3.99
C GLY A 24 -21.97 27.52 5.28
N ILE A 25 -20.89 27.04 5.92
CA ILE A 25 -20.30 27.67 7.09
C ILE A 25 -19.31 28.73 6.60
N THR A 26 -19.75 29.98 6.58
CA THR A 26 -18.92 31.14 6.21
C THR A 26 -18.33 31.87 7.42
N ALA A 27 -18.43 31.27 8.61
CA ALA A 27 -17.81 31.81 9.81
C ALA A 27 -16.30 31.81 9.60
N ASP A 28 -15.66 32.95 9.82
CA ASP A 28 -14.21 33.11 9.73
C ASP A 28 -13.57 31.98 10.58
N PRO A 29 -12.88 31.00 9.95
CA PRO A 29 -12.31 29.85 10.63
C PRO A 29 -11.09 30.30 11.44
N PHE A 30 -11.29 31.22 12.37
CA PHE A 30 -10.30 31.66 13.33
C PHE A 30 -9.88 30.42 14.11
N ARG A 31 -8.68 29.94 13.77
CA ARG A 31 -7.86 28.98 14.51
C ARG A 31 -8.23 27.52 14.30
N LEU A 32 -8.45 27.09 13.05
CA LEU A 32 -8.12 25.70 12.71
C LEU A 32 -6.62 25.52 12.93
N ASP A 33 -6.28 24.83 14.01
CA ASP A 33 -4.92 24.50 14.39
C ASP A 33 -4.59 23.17 13.70
N GLY A 34 -3.91 23.23 12.56
CA GLY A 34 -3.61 22.06 11.76
C GLY A 34 -2.86 20.98 12.55
N GLU A 35 -2.06 21.36 13.56
CA GLU A 35 -1.40 20.42 14.46
C GLU A 35 -2.41 19.63 15.31
N LYS A 36 -3.44 20.27 15.86
CA LYS A 36 -4.52 19.58 16.60
C LYS A 36 -5.37 18.70 15.70
N ILE A 37 -5.61 19.11 14.46
CA ILE A 37 -6.33 18.29 13.48
C ILE A 37 -5.51 17.04 13.18
N ILE A 38 -4.19 17.19 13.00
CA ILE A 38 -3.28 16.06 12.84
C ILE A 38 -3.28 15.17 14.09
N ASP A 39 -3.27 15.74 15.31
CA ASP A 39 -3.34 14.95 16.55
C ASP A 39 -4.61 14.10 16.63
N VAL A 40 -5.77 14.68 16.29
CA VAL A 40 -7.05 13.94 16.25
C VAL A 40 -7.03 12.87 15.14
N ILE A 41 -6.50 13.20 13.96
CA ILE A 41 -6.32 12.24 12.87
C ILE A 41 -5.41 11.10 13.33
N MET A 42 -4.29 11.38 14.00
CA MET A 42 -3.36 10.37 14.49
C MET A 42 -3.96 9.49 15.59
N GLN A 43 -4.74 10.07 16.50
CA GLN A 43 -5.50 9.31 17.50
C GLN A 43 -6.55 8.39 16.86
N GLN A 44 -7.19 8.81 15.78
CA GLN A 44 -8.14 7.94 15.06
C GLN A 44 -7.47 6.94 14.12
N LEU A 45 -6.27 7.25 13.64
CA LEU A 45 -5.44 6.36 12.83
C LEU A 45 -4.67 5.33 13.68
N GLU A 46 -4.69 5.41 15.01
CA GLU A 46 -4.16 4.33 15.87
C GLU A 46 -4.90 3.02 15.57
N GLY A 47 -4.26 2.15 14.77
CA GLY A 47 -4.84 0.90 14.27
C GLY A 47 -4.90 0.80 12.74
N PHE A 48 -4.70 1.90 12.02
CA PHE A 48 -4.66 1.95 10.56
C PHE A 48 -3.22 2.13 10.05
N VAL A 49 -2.87 1.40 9.01
CA VAL A 49 -1.57 1.51 8.35
C VAL A 49 -1.78 2.11 6.97
N LEU A 50 -1.04 3.18 6.66
CA LEU A 50 -0.99 3.73 5.32
C LEU A 50 -0.28 2.75 4.40
N VAL A 51 -1.01 2.24 3.41
CA VAL A 51 -0.50 1.33 2.40
C VAL A 51 -0.47 2.03 1.03
N PRO A 52 0.57 1.80 0.21
CA PRO A 52 0.62 2.32 -1.16
C PRO A 52 -0.60 1.90 -1.99
N ARG A 53 -0.98 2.72 -2.97
CA ARG A 53 -2.05 2.34 -3.91
C ARG A 53 -1.58 1.24 -4.88
N GLU A 54 -0.30 1.24 -5.20
CA GLU A 54 0.34 0.31 -6.11
C GLU A 54 1.52 -0.37 -5.43
N LEU A 55 1.69 -1.66 -5.69
CA LEU A 55 2.83 -2.42 -5.21
C LEU A 55 3.98 -2.29 -6.21
N ALA A 56 5.14 -1.83 -5.73
CA ALA A 56 6.33 -1.75 -6.56
C ALA A 56 6.76 -3.15 -7.05
N GLU A 57 7.14 -3.24 -8.33
CA GLU A 57 7.45 -4.51 -8.99
C GLU A 57 8.57 -5.29 -8.28
N ASN A 58 9.62 -4.59 -7.85
CA ASN A 58 10.74 -5.20 -7.11
C ASN A 58 10.30 -5.82 -5.78
N ILE A 59 9.32 -5.22 -5.09
CA ILE A 59 8.77 -5.77 -3.84
C ILE A 59 7.96 -7.04 -4.17
N ALA A 60 7.16 -7.01 -5.24
CA ALA A 60 6.41 -8.18 -5.69
C ALA A 60 7.32 -9.36 -6.06
N ILE A 61 8.45 -9.10 -6.71
CA ILE A 61 9.48 -10.10 -7.02
C ILE A 61 10.08 -10.68 -5.73
N GLN A 62 10.47 -9.84 -4.76
CA GLN A 62 11.01 -10.31 -3.48
C GLN A 62 10.01 -11.19 -2.71
N LEU A 63 8.73 -10.83 -2.73
CA LEU A 63 7.66 -11.64 -2.13
C LEU A 63 7.51 -12.99 -2.85
N ALA A 64 7.53 -12.99 -4.19
CA ALA A 64 7.50 -14.21 -4.98
C ALA A 64 8.71 -15.11 -4.69
N GLU A 65 9.93 -14.56 -4.62
CA GLU A 65 11.14 -15.31 -4.25
C GLU A 65 11.02 -15.93 -2.86
N SER A 66 10.50 -15.18 -1.88
CA SER A 66 10.25 -15.67 -0.53
C SER A 66 9.25 -16.83 -0.51
N GLU A 67 8.18 -16.75 -1.32
CA GLU A 67 7.24 -17.87 -1.48
C GLU A 67 7.88 -19.07 -2.18
N PHE A 68 8.66 -18.86 -3.23
CA PHE A 68 9.38 -19.94 -3.91
C PHE A 68 10.27 -20.69 -2.92
N LYS A 69 11.02 -19.96 -2.07
CA LYS A 69 11.92 -20.54 -1.06
C LYS A 69 11.21 -21.52 -0.13
N LYS A 70 9.93 -21.30 0.20
CA LYS A 70 9.12 -22.22 1.01
C LYS A 70 8.83 -23.55 0.29
N SER A 71 8.84 -23.56 -1.03
CA SER A 71 8.56 -24.71 -1.89
C SER A 71 9.78 -25.28 -2.62
N GLU A 72 10.96 -24.67 -2.42
CA GLU A 72 12.20 -24.98 -3.17
C GLU A 72 12.63 -26.44 -3.04
N THR A 73 12.44 -27.04 -1.86
CA THR A 73 12.74 -28.47 -1.65
C THR A 73 11.87 -29.38 -2.53
N ILE A 74 10.56 -29.10 -2.61
CA ILE A 74 9.62 -29.88 -3.43
C ILE A 74 9.91 -29.66 -4.91
N PHE A 75 10.19 -28.42 -5.31
CA PHE A 75 10.59 -28.08 -6.67
C PHE A 75 11.83 -28.86 -7.09
N ASN A 76 12.90 -28.84 -6.28
CA ASN A 76 14.14 -29.54 -6.60
C ASN A 76 13.96 -31.06 -6.68
N SER A 77 13.08 -31.64 -5.86
CA SER A 77 12.71 -33.05 -5.92
C SER A 77 11.92 -33.38 -7.20
N SER A 78 10.93 -32.55 -7.54
CA SER A 78 10.05 -32.76 -8.69
C SER A 78 10.78 -32.62 -10.03
N TYR A 79 11.79 -31.74 -10.08
CA TYR A 79 12.62 -31.50 -11.24
C TYR A 79 14.04 -32.05 -11.05
N ARG A 80 14.19 -33.17 -10.33
CA ARG A 80 15.51 -33.71 -9.97
C ARG A 80 16.43 -33.89 -11.18
N ASP A 81 15.89 -34.46 -12.26
CA ASP A 81 16.65 -34.87 -13.45
C ASP A 81 16.86 -33.74 -14.47
N TYR A 82 16.33 -32.55 -14.20
CA TYR A 82 16.49 -31.40 -15.07
C TYR A 82 17.90 -30.83 -14.93
N SER A 83 18.43 -30.25 -16.01
CA SER A 83 19.69 -29.48 -15.93
C SER A 83 19.52 -28.27 -15.02
N ILE A 84 20.64 -27.78 -14.47
CA ILE A 84 20.63 -26.59 -13.60
C ILE A 84 20.03 -25.40 -14.35
N ASP A 85 20.39 -25.21 -15.62
CA ASP A 85 19.85 -24.12 -16.45
C ASP A 85 18.34 -24.25 -16.68
N ALA A 86 17.84 -25.47 -16.90
CA ALA A 86 16.41 -25.71 -17.04
C ALA A 86 15.66 -25.40 -15.74
N LYS A 87 16.21 -25.78 -14.58
CA LYS A 87 15.63 -25.45 -13.26
C LYS A 87 15.61 -23.95 -13.02
N ASN A 88 16.70 -23.25 -13.33
CA ASN A 88 16.80 -21.80 -13.17
C ASN A 88 15.79 -21.06 -14.06
N ASN A 89 15.63 -21.48 -15.31
CA ASN A 89 14.64 -20.91 -16.22
C ASN A 89 13.21 -21.14 -15.72
N LEU A 90 12.90 -22.33 -15.21
CA LEU A 90 11.57 -22.62 -14.62
C LEU A 90 11.32 -21.81 -13.36
N LYS A 91 12.31 -21.70 -12.46
CA LYS A 91 12.25 -20.87 -11.27
C LYS A 91 11.97 -19.41 -11.63
N GLN A 92 12.69 -18.86 -12.60
CA GLN A 92 12.49 -17.47 -13.05
C GLN A 92 11.09 -17.24 -13.61
N LYS A 93 10.63 -18.09 -14.53
CA LYS A 93 9.26 -17.99 -15.07
C LYS A 93 8.18 -18.07 -13.98
N TRP A 94 8.39 -18.93 -12.98
CA TRP A 94 7.49 -19.02 -11.84
C TRP A 94 7.49 -17.74 -11.01
N ILE A 95 8.66 -17.19 -10.68
CA ILE A 95 8.80 -15.94 -9.91
C ILE A 95 8.13 -14.78 -10.65
N GLU A 96 8.41 -14.61 -11.94
CA GLU A 96 7.81 -13.56 -12.77
C GLU A 96 6.29 -13.65 -12.79
N GLN A 97 5.75 -14.86 -13.03
CA GLN A 97 4.30 -15.06 -13.06
C GLN A 97 3.68 -14.80 -11.68
N LYS A 98 4.32 -15.27 -10.61
CA LYS A 98 3.82 -15.10 -9.25
C LYS A 98 3.87 -13.64 -8.81
N ALA A 99 4.92 -12.90 -9.15
CA ALA A 99 5.01 -11.47 -8.90
C ALA A 99 3.87 -10.69 -9.57
N ARG A 100 3.53 -11.02 -10.83
CA ARG A 100 2.37 -10.44 -11.51
C ARG A 100 1.05 -10.72 -10.79
N CYS A 101 0.85 -11.96 -10.33
CA CYS A 101 -0.33 -12.31 -9.53
C CYS A 101 -0.40 -11.49 -8.24
N ILE A 102 0.73 -11.37 -7.51
CA ILE A 102 0.81 -10.59 -6.26
C ILE A 102 0.42 -9.13 -6.50
N VAL A 103 0.88 -8.50 -7.57
CA VAL A 103 0.51 -7.11 -7.92
C VAL A 103 -1.00 -6.98 -8.15
N VAL A 104 -1.61 -7.92 -8.88
CA VAL A 104 -3.05 -7.93 -9.15
C VAL A 104 -3.87 -8.15 -7.88
N ASP A 105 -3.47 -9.11 -7.06
CA ASP A 105 -4.13 -9.43 -5.78
C ASP A 105 -4.04 -8.24 -4.82
N TYR A 106 -2.88 -7.59 -4.74
CA TYR A 106 -2.68 -6.38 -3.96
C TYR A 106 -3.62 -5.27 -4.42
N LYS A 107 -3.66 -4.98 -5.72
CA LYS A 107 -4.56 -3.95 -6.28
C LYS A 107 -6.02 -4.24 -5.97
N THR A 108 -6.42 -5.51 -6.02
CA THR A 108 -7.79 -5.94 -5.68
C THR A 108 -8.09 -5.73 -4.21
N LEU A 109 -7.15 -6.07 -3.32
CA LEU A 109 -7.28 -5.88 -1.87
C LEU A 109 -7.41 -4.40 -1.52
N ILE A 110 -6.54 -3.55 -2.07
CA ILE A 110 -6.58 -2.10 -1.84
C ILE A 110 -7.86 -1.49 -2.41
N GLY A 111 -8.28 -1.89 -3.62
CA GLY A 111 -9.52 -1.41 -4.22
C GLY A 111 -10.74 -1.69 -3.34
N LYS A 112 -10.88 -2.93 -2.85
CA LYS A 112 -11.94 -3.31 -1.91
C LYS A 112 -11.86 -2.51 -0.61
N ALA A 113 -10.68 -2.34 -0.04
CA ALA A 113 -10.50 -1.58 1.20
C ALA A 113 -10.90 -0.10 1.04
N GLN A 114 -10.73 0.48 -0.16
CA GLN A 114 -11.13 1.86 -0.46
C GLN A 114 -12.64 2.01 -0.65
N GLU A 115 -13.32 1.02 -1.21
CA GLU A 115 -14.78 1.03 -1.38
C GLU A 115 -15.52 1.08 -0.03
N TYR A 116 -15.01 0.40 1.01
CA TYR A 116 -15.59 0.44 2.36
C TYR A 116 -15.42 1.78 3.09
N GLY A 117 -14.65 2.74 2.56
CA GLY A 117 -14.47 4.07 3.14
C GLY A 117 -15.43 5.14 2.61
N HIS A 118 -16.33 4.78 1.69
CA HIS A 118 -17.25 5.70 0.99
C HIS A 118 -18.74 5.50 1.31
N ASP A 119 -19.07 4.57 2.21
CA ASP A 119 -20.41 4.38 2.79
C ASP A 119 -20.51 5.03 4.19
#